data_AF-A0A848GUD4-F1
#
_entry.id   AF-A0A848GUD4-F1
#
_cell.length_a   1.000
_cell.length_b   1.000
_cell.length_c   1.000
_cell.angle_alpha   90.00
_cell.angle_beta   90.00
_cell.angle_gamma   90.00
#
_symmetry.space_group_name_H-M   'P 1'
#
loop_
_entity.id
_entity.type
_entity.pdbx_description
1 polymer ?
#
loop_
_entity_poly.entity_id
_entity_poly.type
_entity_poly.pdbx_seq_one_letter_code
_entity_poly.pdbx_strand_id
1 'polypeptide(L)' 'MGYGDIAPITPLGQAFSALIMIMGYAIIAVPTGIVTVEMSRLKDKDDVDHRICPHCMREGHNANADYCKYCGTKL' A
#
# COMPACT_ATOMS: atom_id res chain seq x y z
N MET A 1 2.38 -10.72 24.02
CA MET A 1 1.36 -11.31 24.91
C MET A 1 2.10 -12.01 26.04
N GLY A 2 2.17 -11.37 27.21
CA GLY A 2 3.05 -11.75 28.31
C GLY A 2 2.30 -12.34 29.51
N TYR A 3 1.70 -13.51 29.34
CA TYR A 3 1.38 -14.41 30.44
C TYR A 3 1.76 -15.83 29.99
N GLY A 4 2.99 -16.22 30.32
CA GLY A 4 3.59 -17.52 29.96
C GLY A 4 3.02 -18.71 30.72
N ASP A 5 2.08 -18.50 31.64
CA ASP A 5 1.66 -19.51 32.64
C ASP A 5 0.15 -19.83 32.61
N ILE A 6 -0.65 -19.19 31.74
CA ILE A 6 -2.08 -19.49 31.55
C ILE A 6 -2.29 -19.91 30.10
N ALA A 7 -1.67 -21.02 29.72
CA ALA A 7 -2.05 -21.75 28.52
C ALA A 7 -2.95 -22.91 28.94
N PRO A 8 -4.09 -23.13 28.28
CA PRO A 8 -4.93 -24.28 28.60
C PRO A 8 -4.12 -25.56 28.35
N ILE A 9 -3.85 -26.29 29.43
CA ILE A 9 -3.16 -27.60 29.43
C ILE A 9 -3.98 -28.72 28.77
N THR A 10 -5.25 -28.47 28.47
CA THR A 10 -6.12 -29.47 27.82
C THR A 10 -5.92 -29.42 26.30
N PRO A 11 -5.95 -30.57 25.60
CA PRO A 11 -5.74 -30.62 24.15
C PRO A 11 -6.81 -29.84 23.38
N LEU A 12 -8.05 -29.84 23.88
CA LEU A 12 -9.13 -29.01 23.33
C LEU A 12 -8.82 -27.51 23.51
N GLY A 13 -8.42 -27.10 24.71
CA GLY A 13 -8.12 -25.70 24.98
C GLY A 13 -6.92 -25.20 24.17
N GLN A 14 -5.88 -26.02 23.99
CA GLN A 14 -4.72 -25.68 23.16
C GLN A 14 -5.11 -25.47 21.70
N ALA A 15 -6.03 -26.28 21.16
CA ALA A 15 -6.56 -26.09 19.80
C ALA A 15 -7.33 -24.76 19.65
N PHE A 16 -8.17 -24.41 20.63
CA PHE A 16 -8.88 -23.13 20.64
C PHE A 16 -7.93 -21.94 20.79
N SER A 17 -6.89 -22.04 21.63
CA SER A 17 -5.88 -20.99 21.76
C SER A 17 -5.14 -20.74 20.45
N ALA A 18 -4.76 -21.80 19.73
CA ALA A 18 -4.12 -21.66 18.42
C ALA A 18 -5.05 -20.99 17.40
N LEU A 19 -6.33 -21.36 17.38
CA LEU A 19 -7.33 -20.74 16.49
C LEU A 19 -7.48 -19.24 16.76
N ILE A 20 -7.63 -18.85 18.03
CA ILE A 20 -7.79 -17.45 18.44
C ILE A 20 -6.54 -16.64 18.08
N MET A 21 -5.35 -17.21 18.24
CA MET A 21 -4.09 -16.55 17.87
C MET A 21 -4.03 -16.27 16.36
N ILE A 22 -4.36 -17.25 15.52
CA ILE A 22 -4.41 -17.08 14.06
C ILE A 22 -5.45 -16.01 13.69
N MET A 23 -6.63 -16.06 14.29
CA MET A 23 -7.70 -15.09 14.05
C MET A 23 -7.27 -13.68 14.44
N GLY A 24 -6.60 -13.51 15.59
CA GLY A 24 -6.07 -12.22 16.03
C GLY A 24 -5.08 -11.62 15.05
N TYR A 25 -4.15 -12.41 14.51
CA TYR A 25 -3.24 -11.95 13.46
C TYR A 25 -3.97 -11.63 12.16
N ALA A 26 -4.95 -12.44 11.76
CA ALA A 26 -5.76 -12.17 10.57
C ALA A 26 -6.52 -10.84 10.68
N ILE A 27 -7.11 -10.55 11.84
CA ILE A 27 -7.84 -9.29 12.10
C ILE A 27 -6.92 -8.07 11.99
N ILE A 28 -5.64 -8.19 12.37
CA ILE A 28 -4.66 -7.09 12.25
C ILE A 28 -4.13 -6.98 10.81
N ALA A 29 -3.83 -8.11 10.17
CA ALA A 29 -3.19 -8.17 8.86
C ALA A 29 -4.13 -7.73 7.72
N VAL A 30 -5.42 -8.03 7.81
CA VAL A 30 -6.39 -7.69 6.74
C VAL A 30 -6.57 -6.17 6.56
N PRO A 31 -6.90 -5.36 7.58
CA PRO A 31 -7.08 -3.91 7.40
C PRO A 31 -5.78 -3.21 7.03
N THR A 32 -4.64 -3.64 7.59
CA THR A 32 -3.32 -3.11 7.21
C THR A 32 -2.98 -3.43 5.75
N GLY A 33 -3.29 -4.64 5.28
CA GLY A 33 -3.15 -5.03 3.88
C GLY A 33 -3.99 -4.17 2.94
N ILE A 34 -5.26 -3.95 3.25
CA ILE A 34 -6.16 -3.11 2.45
C ILE A 34 -5.62 -1.68 2.34
N VAL A 35 -5.26 -1.06 3.47
CA VAL A 35 -4.72 0.31 3.49
C VAL A 35 -3.39 0.38 2.74
N THR A 36 -2.53 -0.63 2.85
CA THR A 36 -1.24 -0.68 2.15
C THR A 36 -1.44 -0.73 0.63
N VAL A 37 -2.40 -1.52 0.14
CA VAL A 37 -2.72 -1.60 -1.29
C VAL A 37 -3.26 -0.27 -1.80
N GLU A 38 -4.16 0.38 -1.04
CA GLU A 38 -4.70 1.67 -1.43
C GLU A 38 -3.61 2.76 -1.44
N MET A 39 -2.75 2.79 -0.43
CA MET A 39 -1.60 3.70 -0.37
C MET A 39 -0.61 3.47 -1.53
N SER A 40 -0.36 2.21 -1.90
CA SER A 40 0.47 1.88 -3.06
C SER A 40 -0.15 2.36 -4.37
N ARG A 41 -1.49 2.25 -4.52
CA ARG A 41 -2.21 2.77 -5.70
C ARG A 41 -2.23 4.30 -5.75
N LEU A 42 -2.30 4.98 -4.61
CA LEU A 42 -2.18 6.43 -4.54
C LEU A 42 -0.78 6.90 -4.98
N LYS A 43 0.26 6.12 -4.67
CA LYS A 43 1.63 6.41 -5.10
C LYS A 43 1.85 6.17 -6.60
N ASP A 44 1.13 5.22 -7.19
CA ASP A 44 1.16 4.95 -8.64
C ASP A 44 0.44 6.05 -9.46
N LYS A 45 -0.43 6.85 -8.82
CA LYS A 45 -1.07 8.02 -9.45
C LYS A 45 -0.14 9.21 -9.70
N ASP A 46 1.09 9.20 -9.16
CA ASP A 46 2.16 10.08 -9.65
C ASP A 46 2.71 9.52 -10.97
N ASP A 47 1.81 9.35 -11.94
CA ASP A 47 2.10 9.00 -13.31
C ASP A 47 2.67 10.29 -13.92
N VAL A 48 3.95 10.54 -13.62
CA VAL A 48 4.71 11.67 -14.12
C VAL A 48 5.28 11.23 -15.46
N ASP A 49 4.91 11.97 -16.49
CA ASP A 49 5.46 11.79 -17.81
C ASP A 49 6.93 12.23 -17.83
N HIS A 50 7.80 11.30 -18.21
CA HIS A 50 9.23 11.49 -18.32
C HIS A 50 9.64 12.08 -19.68
N ARG A 51 8.69 12.40 -20.57
CA ARG A 51 8.97 13.14 -21.81
C ARG A 51 9.55 14.52 -21.48
N ILE A 52 10.62 14.88 -22.18
CA ILE A 52 11.24 16.22 -22.09
C ILE A 52 10.58 17.09 -23.14
N CYS A 53 10.08 18.27 -22.76
CA CYS A 53 9.49 19.20 -23.72
C CYS A 53 10.55 19.65 -24.74
N PRO A 54 10.32 19.51 -26.07
CA PRO A 54 11.30 19.84 -27.09
C PRO A 54 11.59 21.35 -27.23
N HIS A 55 10.74 22.20 -26.64
CA HIS A 55 10.87 23.65 -26.74
C HIS A 55 11.53 24.28 -25.50
N CYS A 56 11.13 23.88 -24.29
CA CYS A 56 11.64 24.48 -23.05
C CYS A 56 12.55 23.54 -22.23
N MET A 57 12.75 22.31 -22.68
CA MET A 57 13.62 21.30 -22.05
C MET A 57 13.27 21.01 -20.58
N ARG A 58 12.01 21.21 -20.20
CA ARG A 58 11.50 20.86 -18.86
C ARG A 58 10.87 19.47 -18.88
N GLU A 59 10.95 18.81 -17.73
CA GLU A 59 10.38 17.49 -17.46
C GLU A 59 9.31 17.58 -16.36
N GLY A 60 8.74 16.44 -15.98
CA GLY A 60 7.76 16.37 -14.90
C GLY A 60 6.35 16.73 -15.36
N HIS A 61 5.98 16.36 -16.58
CA HIS A 61 4.64 16.56 -17.10
C HIS A 61 3.68 15.53 -16.49
N ASN A 62 2.37 15.77 -16.53
CA ASN A 62 1.41 14.73 -16.12
C ASN A 62 1.42 13.62 -17.19
N ALA A 63 1.25 12.34 -16.84
CA ALA A 63 1.30 11.20 -17.77
C ALA A 63 0.43 11.37 -19.01
N ASN A 64 -0.71 12.05 -18.86
CA ASN A 64 -1.67 12.30 -19.94
C ASN A 64 -1.63 13.75 -20.45
N ALA A 65 -0.47 14.42 -20.36
CA ALA A 65 -0.32 15.78 -20.87
C ALA A 65 -0.10 15.78 -22.40
N ASP A 66 -1.04 16.36 -23.15
CA ASP A 66 -0.86 16.67 -24.57
C ASP A 66 -0.01 17.92 -24.81
N TYR A 67 0.10 18.79 -23.79
CA TYR A 67 0.79 20.07 -23.85
C TYR A 67 1.68 20.31 -22.63
N CYS A 68 2.78 21.02 -22.85
CA CYS A 68 3.71 21.44 -21.83
C CYS A 68 3.07 22.42 -20.85
N LYS A 69 2.97 22.02 -19.57
CA LYS A 69 2.45 22.87 -18.48
C LYS A 69 3.24 24.16 -18.21
N TYR A 70 4.44 24.28 -18.77
CA TYR A 70 5.33 25.43 -18.58
C TYR A 70 5.37 26.40 -19.76
N CYS A 71 5.24 25.92 -21.00
CA CYS A 71 5.34 26.76 -22.20
C CYS A 71 4.21 26.58 -23.21
N GLY A 72 3.27 25.64 -23.00
CA GLY A 72 2.11 25.42 -23.86
C GLY A 72 2.40 24.70 -25.19
N THR A 73 3.65 24.30 -25.46
CA THR A 73 4.01 23.54 -26.66
C THR A 73 3.48 22.11 -26.57
N LYS A 74 3.10 21.50 -27.70
CA LYS A 74 2.70 20.09 -27.78
C LYS A 74 3.83 19.18 -27.28
N LEU A 75 3.49 18.25 -26.38
CA LEU A 75 4.43 17.32 -25.73
C LEU A 75 4.63 16.02 -26.53
#